data_AF-A0A0Q6XF53-F1
#
_entry.id   AF-A0A0Q6XF53-F1
#
_cell.length_a   1.000
_cell.length_b   1.000
_cell.length_c   1.000
_cell.angle_alpha   90.00
_cell.angle_beta   90.00
_cell.angle_gamma   90.00
#
_symmetry.space_group_name_H-M   'P 1'
#
loop_
_entity.id
_entity.type
_entity.pdbx_description
1 polymer ?
#
loop_
_entity_poly.entity_id
_entity_poly.type
_entity_poly.pdbx_seq_one_letter_code
_entity_poly.pdbx_strand_id
1 'polypeptide(L)' 'MMCDPCNASDGNAKRSLKLPKTFSFAPAEIRQFLTVTPHGAHKIDLTKAKQIYDATPKRVSFFL' A
#
# COMPACT_ATOMS: atom_id res chain seq x y z
N MET A 1 -3.62 -4.54 14.88
CA MET A 1 -4.87 -4.51 14.07
C MET A 1 -4.72 -3.45 12.99
N MET A 2 -5.13 -3.75 11.77
CA MET A 2 -5.10 -2.81 10.65
C MET A 2 -6.44 -2.07 10.57
N CYS A 3 -6.43 -0.75 10.31
CA CYS A 3 -7.64 0.05 10.23
C CYS A 3 -8.35 -0.11 8.88
N ASP A 4 -9.68 0.05 8.81
CA ASP A 4 -10.42 -0.08 7.53
C ASP A 4 -9.92 0.87 6.43
N PRO A 5 -9.65 2.16 6.72
CA PRO A 5 -9.00 3.07 5.76
C PRO A 5 -7.66 2.54 5.25
N CYS A 6 -6.89 1.92 6.15
CA CYS A 6 -5.57 1.38 5.84
C CYS A 6 -5.69 0.18 4.89
N ASN A 7 -6.62 -0.74 5.17
CA ASN A 7 -6.93 -1.90 4.31
C ASN A 7 -7.42 -1.47 2.92
N ALA A 8 -8.33 -0.49 2.88
CA ALA A 8 -8.84 0.06 1.63
C ALA A 8 -7.73 0.70 0.79
N SER A 9 -6.81 1.43 1.44
CA SER A 9 -5.70 2.13 0.78
C SER A 9 -4.66 1.16 0.21
N ASP A 10 -4.31 0.10 0.94
CA ASP A 10 -3.46 -0.99 0.45
C ASP A 10 -4.08 -1.64 -0.81
N GLY A 11 -5.35 -2.04 -0.72
CA GLY A 11 -6.05 -2.66 -1.83
C GLY A 11 -6.14 -1.74 -3.06
N ASN A 12 -6.38 -0.44 -2.85
CA ASN A 12 -6.49 0.53 -3.94
C ASN A 12 -5.14 0.75 -4.64
N ALA A 13 -4.07 1.00 -3.88
CA ALA A 13 -2.73 1.18 -4.42
C ALA A 13 -2.28 -0.05 -5.24
N LYS A 14 -2.52 -1.27 -4.72
CA LYS A 14 -2.18 -2.51 -5.42
C LYS A 14 -2.92 -2.67 -6.75
N ARG A 15 -4.21 -2.35 -6.80
CA ARG A 15 -5.00 -2.42 -8.05
C ARG A 15 -4.54 -1.38 -9.06
N SER A 16 -4.35 -0.14 -8.63
CA SER A 16 -3.93 0.96 -9.52
C SER A 16 -2.55 0.72 -10.13
N LEU A 17 -1.61 0.18 -9.35
CA LEU A 17 -0.23 -0.08 -9.77
C LEU A 17 -0.02 -1.50 -10.33
N LYS A 18 -1.06 -2.34 -10.37
CA LYS A 18 -0.99 -3.75 -10.79
C LYS A 18 0.07 -4.57 -10.02
N LEU A 19 0.16 -4.36 -8.71
CA LEU A 19 1.13 -5.05 -7.86
C LEU A 19 0.71 -6.52 -7.59
N PRO A 20 1.65 -7.42 -7.23
CA PRO A 20 1.33 -8.80 -6.88
C PRO A 20 0.28 -8.90 -5.76
N LYS A 21 -0.65 -9.85 -5.87
CA LYS A 21 -1.71 -10.06 -4.87
C LYS A 21 -1.17 -10.43 -3.49
N THR A 22 0.00 -11.07 -3.44
CA THR A 22 0.69 -11.49 -2.22
C THR A 22 1.46 -10.37 -1.53
N PHE A 23 1.64 -9.23 -2.21
CA PHE A 23 2.24 -8.04 -1.61
C PHE A 23 1.19 -7.29 -0.79
N SER A 24 1.63 -6.68 0.31
CA SER A 24 0.85 -5.73 1.11
C SER A 24 1.80 -4.71 1.70
N PHE A 25 1.37 -3.44 1.73
CA PHE A 25 2.10 -2.40 2.42
C PHE A 25 1.95 -2.54 3.94
N ALA A 26 3.02 -2.27 4.69
CA ALA A 26 2.96 -2.13 6.14
C ALA A 26 2.16 -0.87 6.54
N PRO A 27 1.58 -0.82 7.76
CA PRO A 27 0.85 0.37 8.21
C PRO A 27 1.69 1.66 8.17
N ALA A 28 2.99 1.56 8.47
CA ALA A 28 3.92 2.68 8.43
C ALA A 28 4.23 3.14 6.99
N GLU A 29 4.14 2.25 6.01
CA GLU A 29 4.29 2.58 4.58
C GLU A 29 3.03 3.28 4.06
N ILE A 30 1.84 2.78 4.44
CA ILE A 30 0.56 3.37 4.03
C ILE A 30 0.42 4.81 4.51
N ARG A 31 0.87 5.11 5.73
CA ARG A 31 0.89 6.49 6.26
C ARG A 31 1.69 7.47 5.40
N GLN A 32 2.63 6.99 4.59
CA GLN A 32 3.46 7.87 3.75
C GLN A 32 2.77 8.26 2.45
N PHE A 33 1.80 7.48 1.97
CA PHE A 33 1.10 7.75 0.72
C PHE A 33 -0.41 7.97 0.89
N LEU A 34 -0.96 7.77 2.09
CA LEU A 34 -2.36 8.00 2.40
C LEU A 34 -2.56 9.40 3.00
N THR A 35 -3.39 10.22 2.35
CA THR A 35 -3.95 11.43 2.96
C THR A 35 -5.40 11.16 3.36
N VAL A 36 -5.65 11.14 4.67
CA VAL A 36 -6.99 10.97 5.24
C VAL A 36 -7.74 12.29 5.13
N THR A 37 -8.84 12.28 4.38
CA THR A 37 -9.77 13.42 4.30
C THR A 37 -10.97 13.16 5.20
N PRO A 38 -11.25 13.98 6.22
CA PRO A 38 -12.51 13.90 6.97
C PRO A 38 -13.71 14.10 6.03
N HIS A 39 -14.73 13.25 6.16
CA HIS A 39 -15.98 13.31 5.37
C HIS A 39 -15.81 13.24 3.84
N GLY A 40 -14.66 12.78 3.35
CA GLY A 40 -14.38 12.69 1.92
C GLY A 40 -13.56 11.45 1.55
N ALA A 41 -13.43 11.22 0.24
CA ALA A 41 -12.56 10.16 -0.26
C ALA A 41 -11.11 10.40 0.19
N HIS A 42 -10.51 9.37 0.78
CA HIS A 42 -9.09 9.39 1.08
C HIS A 42 -8.29 9.41 -0.22
N LYS A 43 -7.21 10.18 -0.24
CA LYS A 43 -6.34 10.31 -1.41
C LYS A 43 -5.12 9.43 -1.22
N ILE A 44 -4.69 8.75 -2.28
CA ILE A 44 -3.47 7.97 -2.30
C ILE A 44 -2.47 8.58 -3.29
N ASP A 45 -1.22 8.74 -2.88
CA ASP A 45 -0.11 9.10 -3.75
C ASP A 45 0.47 7.82 -4.39
N LEU A 46 0.06 7.57 -5.64
CA LEU A 46 0.51 6.39 -6.37
C LEU A 46 2.01 6.42 -6.70
N THR A 47 2.60 7.60 -6.85
CA THR A 47 4.05 7.74 -7.08
C THR A 47 4.81 7.31 -5.83
N LYS A 48 4.40 7.79 -4.66
CA LYS A 48 5.01 7.40 -3.37
C LYS A 48 4.80 5.91 -3.08
N ALA A 49 3.60 5.38 -3.33
CA ALA A 49 3.33 3.96 -3.17
C ALA A 49 4.21 3.09 -4.08
N LYS A 50 4.43 3.53 -5.33
CA LYS A 50 5.34 2.84 -6.27
C LYS A 50 6.79 2.87 -5.78
N GLN A 51 7.28 4.03 -5.32
CA GLN A 51 8.63 4.17 -4.77
C GLN A 51 8.87 3.22 -3.59
N ILE A 52 7.89 3.12 -2.68
CA ILE A 52 7.97 2.20 -1.55
C ILE A 52 8.03 0.76 -2.07
N TYR A 53 7.12 0.35 -2.96
CA TYR A 53 7.11 -0.99 -3.52
C TYR A 53 8.45 -1.34 -4.19
N ASP A 54 9.02 -0.44 -4.98
CA ASP A 54 10.29 -0.65 -5.68
C ASP A 54 11.48 -0.77 -4.71
N ALA A 55 11.44 -0.06 -3.58
CA ALA A 55 12.44 -0.13 -2.53
C ALA A 55 12.26 -1.33 -1.58
N THR A 56 11.06 -1.92 -1.49
CA THR A 56 10.80 -3.08 -0.64
C THR A 56 11.50 -4.32 -1.21
N PRO A 57 12.36 -5.01 -0.43
CA PRO A 57 12.89 -6.30 -0.83
C PRO A 57 11.73 -7.25 -1.12
N LYS A 58 11.64 -7.76 -2.36
CA LYS A 58 10.63 -8.76 -2.69
C LYS A 58 10.95 -10.00 -1.87
N ARG A 59 10.12 -10.30 -0.86
CA ARG A 59 10.22 -11.54 -0.11
C ARG A 59 9.86 -12.69 -1.05
N VAL A 60 10.85 -13.15 -1.80
CA VAL A 60 10.76 -14.43 -2.51
C VAL A 60 10.78 -15.47 -1.41
N SER A 61 9.70 -16.23 -1.28
CA SER A 61 9.69 -17.39 -0.40
C SER A 61 10.70 -18.37 -0.99
N PHE A 62 11.90 -18.37 -0.42
CA PHE A 62 12.89 -19.40 -0.69
C PHE A 62 12.41 -20.64 0.05
N PHE A 63 11.46 -21.36 -0.56
CA PHE A 63 11.20 -22.75 -0.20
C PHE A 63 12.41 -23.54 -0.69
N LEU A 64 13.36 -23.78 0.21
CA LEU A 64 14.23 -24.94 0.14
C LEU A 64 13.38 -26.21 0.31
#